data_AF-A0AAU0HQV0-F1
#
_entry.id   AF-A0AAU0HQV0-F1
#
_cell.length_a   1.000
_cell.length_b   1.000
_cell.length_c   1.000
_cell.angle_alpha   90.00
_cell.angle_beta   90.00
_cell.angle_gamma   90.00
#
_symmetry.space_group_name_H-M   'P 1'
#
loop_
_entity.id
_entity.type
_entity.pdbx_description
1 polymer ?
#
loop_
_entity_poly.entity_id
_entity_poly.type
_entity_poly.pdbx_seq_one_letter_code
_entity_poly.pdbx_strand_id
1 'polypeptide(L)'
;MTSKMNVSAAAALFLALTIPASAQSPDYMREDCVVASRGFYQAFDARSETTYEGQRTDGTHAVNGQIYLENRLSDFQCSYNSTGDTMVDFYADGQSWPDFVRGGDSPYASDAAAPASEPPVSDAAAEVQFEPGNYGIMLEGAIVGGNYFDYSLAASRGQTLYLDLQVDGTNGDGSIFFNVLPPGSTGEAIYNSSMSGNSGVTITLPESGAYVVRLYLMGNDRDTDKTVGYDLDVSIQ
;
A
#
# COMPACT_ATOMS: atom_id res chain seq x y z
N MET A 1 13.10 59.04 32.00
CA MET A 1 13.18 57.82 32.83
C MET A 1 12.45 56.71 32.06
N THR A 2 13.23 55.78 31.53
CA THR A 2 12.81 54.70 30.61
C THR A 2 12.27 53.52 31.41
N SER A 3 11.01 53.12 31.18
CA SER A 3 10.39 51.96 31.82
C SER A 3 10.74 50.69 31.04
N LYS A 4 11.39 49.72 31.71
CA LYS A 4 11.67 48.38 31.16
C LYS A 4 10.49 47.47 31.48
N MET A 5 9.85 46.92 30.45
CA MET A 5 8.91 45.79 30.57
C MET A 5 9.70 44.48 30.70
N ASN A 6 9.47 43.75 31.79
CA ASN A 6 9.93 42.37 31.96
C ASN A 6 8.86 41.42 31.41
N VAL A 7 9.23 40.57 30.45
CA VAL A 7 8.43 39.45 29.98
C VAL A 7 8.85 38.22 30.79
N SER A 8 7.95 37.69 31.61
CA SER A 8 8.14 36.41 32.29
C SER A 8 7.82 35.27 31.34
N ALA A 9 8.80 34.42 31.03
CA ALA A 9 8.62 33.18 30.30
C ALA A 9 7.97 32.13 31.21
N ALA A 10 6.77 31.68 30.87
CA ALA A 10 6.17 30.49 31.47
C ALA A 10 6.74 29.26 30.76
N ALA A 11 7.51 28.44 31.48
CA ALA A 11 7.98 27.16 30.99
C ALA A 11 6.83 26.14 31.06
N ALA A 12 6.30 25.73 29.90
CA ALA A 12 5.37 24.60 29.80
C ALA A 12 6.17 23.30 29.89
N LEU A 13 5.96 22.55 30.97
CA LEU A 13 6.54 21.23 31.20
C LEU A 13 5.72 20.21 30.40
N PHE A 14 6.22 19.77 29.24
CA PHE A 14 5.65 18.65 28.50
C PHE A 14 6.01 17.33 29.21
N LEU A 15 5.02 16.69 29.85
CA LEU A 15 5.14 15.27 30.22
C LEU A 15 4.95 14.44 28.94
N ALA A 16 6.03 13.81 28.46
CA ALA A 16 5.93 12.76 27.46
C ALA A 16 5.32 11.51 28.12
N LEU A 17 4.06 11.21 27.83
CA LEU A 17 3.44 9.93 28.14
C LEU A 17 4.05 8.88 27.20
N THR A 18 4.89 7.99 27.72
CA THR A 18 5.32 6.80 27.00
C THR A 18 4.15 5.82 26.97
N ILE A 19 3.44 5.76 25.85
CA ILE A 19 2.45 4.72 25.60
C ILE A 19 3.22 3.42 25.36
N PRO A 20 2.96 2.33 26.10
CA PRO A 20 3.57 1.04 25.77
C PRO A 20 3.06 0.62 24.39
N ALA A 21 3.96 0.26 23.48
CA ALA A 21 3.60 -0.37 22.22
C ALA A 21 2.84 -1.66 22.52
N SER A 22 1.52 -1.66 22.29
CA SER A 22 0.71 -2.86 22.39
C SER A 22 1.11 -3.81 21.26
N ALA A 23 1.22 -5.10 21.55
CA ALA A 23 1.44 -6.12 20.54
C ALA A 23 0.36 -6.01 19.43
N GLN A 24 0.75 -6.26 18.19
CA GLN A 24 -0.15 -6.26 17.04
C GLN A 24 -1.24 -7.32 17.21
N SER A 25 -2.38 -7.10 16.56
CA SER A 25 -3.54 -7.97 16.72
C SER A 25 -3.30 -9.36 16.10
N PRO A 26 -3.95 -10.42 16.62
CA PRO A 26 -4.02 -11.72 15.96
C PRO A 26 -4.48 -11.64 14.51
N ASP A 27 -5.41 -10.75 14.19
CA ASP A 27 -5.95 -10.59 12.84
C ASP A 27 -4.90 -9.99 11.89
N TYR A 28 -4.13 -9.00 12.35
CA TYR A 28 -3.00 -8.44 11.59
C TYR A 28 -2.00 -9.55 11.19
N MET A 29 -1.56 -10.35 12.16
CA MET A 29 -0.60 -11.43 11.90
C MET A 29 -1.18 -12.50 10.97
N ARG A 30 -2.49 -12.75 11.03
CA ARG A 30 -3.16 -13.71 10.13
C ARG A 30 -3.23 -13.22 8.70
N GLU A 31 -3.49 -11.94 8.51
CA GLU A 31 -3.59 -11.29 7.20
C GLU A 31 -2.21 -11.14 6.54
N ASP A 32 -1.22 -10.63 7.26
CA ASP A 32 0.17 -10.53 6.75
C ASP A 32 0.72 -11.93 6.36
N CYS A 33 0.32 -12.97 7.11
CA CYS A 33 0.73 -14.33 6.79
C CYS A 33 0.06 -14.89 5.52
N VAL A 34 -1.17 -14.48 5.21
CA VAL A 34 -1.83 -14.82 3.93
C VAL A 34 -1.13 -14.14 2.77
N VAL A 35 -0.77 -12.87 2.91
CA VAL A 35 -0.08 -12.12 1.85
C VAL A 35 1.30 -12.72 1.58
N ALA A 36 2.06 -13.01 2.65
CA ALA A 36 3.35 -13.66 2.54
C ALA A 36 3.27 -15.02 1.81
N SER A 37 2.25 -15.84 2.08
CA SER A 37 2.12 -17.12 1.40
C SER A 37 1.80 -16.98 -0.08
N ARG A 38 0.91 -16.06 -0.46
CA ARG A 38 0.58 -15.78 -1.85
C ARG A 38 1.79 -15.27 -2.64
N GLY A 39 2.53 -14.33 -2.07
CA GLY A 39 3.77 -13.83 -2.66
C GLY A 39 4.84 -14.91 -2.81
N PHE A 40 5.04 -15.74 -1.79
CA PHE A 40 6.00 -16.85 -1.84
C PHE A 40 5.70 -17.83 -2.97
N TYR A 41 4.42 -18.21 -3.15
CA TYR A 41 4.00 -19.15 -4.19
C TYR A 41 3.69 -18.49 -5.55
N GLN A 42 3.82 -17.15 -5.67
CA GLN A 42 3.41 -16.37 -6.84
C GLN A 42 1.98 -16.68 -7.29
N ALA A 43 1.08 -16.83 -6.30
CA ALA A 43 -0.29 -17.29 -6.50
C ALA A 43 -1.26 -16.34 -5.77
N PHE A 44 -1.37 -15.11 -6.28
CA PHE A 44 -2.10 -14.01 -5.65
C PHE A 44 -3.62 -14.26 -5.55
N ASP A 45 -4.18 -14.95 -6.54
CA ASP A 45 -5.58 -15.40 -6.54
C ASP A 45 -5.84 -16.63 -5.67
N ALA A 46 -4.79 -17.30 -5.18
CA ALA A 46 -4.98 -18.51 -4.41
C ALA A 46 -5.69 -18.20 -3.09
N ARG A 47 -6.73 -18.96 -2.81
CA ARG A 47 -7.35 -18.94 -1.48
C ARG A 47 -6.30 -19.38 -0.48
N SER A 48 -6.21 -18.67 0.64
CA SER A 48 -5.41 -19.07 1.78
C SER A 48 -6.24 -18.95 3.04
N GLU A 49 -6.08 -19.90 3.95
CA GLU A 49 -6.73 -19.89 5.26
C GLU A 49 -5.66 -19.91 6.33
N THR A 50 -5.72 -18.98 7.28
CA THR A 50 -4.76 -18.88 8.39
C THR A 50 -5.45 -18.99 9.73
N THR A 51 -4.73 -19.49 10.74
CA THR A 51 -5.16 -19.55 12.14
C THR A 51 -4.05 -19.01 13.02
N TYR A 52 -4.40 -18.10 13.93
CA TYR A 52 -3.46 -17.61 14.94
C TYR A 52 -3.37 -18.60 16.09
N GLU A 53 -2.17 -19.10 16.35
CA GLU A 53 -1.91 -20.17 17.32
C GLU A 53 -1.51 -19.63 18.71
N GLY A 54 -1.34 -18.32 18.83
CA GLY A 54 -0.89 -17.69 20.06
C GLY A 54 0.60 -17.35 20.09
N GLN A 55 1.03 -16.87 21.26
CA GLN A 55 2.42 -16.57 21.55
C GLN A 55 3.11 -17.81 22.13
N ARG A 56 4.28 -18.16 21.59
CA ARG A 56 5.12 -19.27 22.03
C ARG A 56 5.90 -18.91 23.30
N THR A 57 6.52 -19.91 23.91
CA THR A 57 7.35 -19.74 25.13
C THR A 57 8.59 -18.87 24.91
N ASP A 58 9.07 -18.76 23.67
CA ASP A 58 10.18 -17.89 23.27
C ASP A 58 9.75 -16.44 22.99
N GLY A 59 8.46 -16.14 23.17
CA GLY A 59 7.87 -14.83 22.91
C GLY A 59 7.44 -14.62 21.48
N THR A 60 7.79 -15.48 20.52
CA THR A 60 7.35 -15.33 19.12
C THR A 60 5.86 -15.63 18.97
N HIS A 61 5.19 -14.95 18.07
CA HIS A 61 3.81 -15.26 17.70
C HIS A 61 3.78 -16.20 16.50
N ALA A 62 2.75 -17.04 16.44
CA ALA A 62 2.64 -18.11 15.45
C ALA A 62 1.33 -18.03 14.66
N VAL A 63 1.43 -18.10 13.34
CA VAL A 63 0.27 -18.24 12.44
C VAL A 63 0.51 -19.42 11.52
N ASN A 64 -0.39 -20.40 11.56
CA ASN A 64 -0.39 -21.51 10.60
C ASN A 64 -1.37 -21.20 9.47
N GLY A 65 -1.10 -21.70 8.27
CA GLY A 65 -2.03 -21.58 7.17
C GLY A 65 -1.91 -22.65 6.10
N GLN A 66 -2.93 -22.69 5.24
CA GLN A 66 -3.01 -23.53 4.06
C GLN A 66 -3.32 -22.67 2.85
N ILE A 67 -2.59 -22.88 1.75
CA ILE A 67 -2.83 -22.23 0.46
C ILE A 67 -3.32 -23.26 -0.55
N TYR A 68 -4.38 -22.90 -1.27
CA TYR A 68 -5.01 -23.71 -2.31
C TYR A 68 -4.43 -23.29 -3.66
N LEU A 69 -3.33 -23.91 -4.06
CA LEU A 69 -2.69 -23.71 -5.37
C LEU A 69 -3.43 -24.53 -6.44
N GLU A 70 -3.25 -24.17 -7.70
CA GLU A 70 -3.99 -24.77 -8.83
C GLU A 70 -4.00 -26.31 -8.84
N ASN A 71 -2.87 -26.93 -8.48
CA ASN A 71 -2.68 -28.38 -8.56
C ASN A 71 -2.40 -29.06 -7.22
N ARG A 72 -2.33 -28.29 -6.11
CA ARG A 72 -2.03 -28.85 -4.78
C ARG A 72 -2.44 -27.91 -3.65
N LEU A 73 -2.65 -28.50 -2.48
CA LEU A 73 -2.70 -27.75 -1.23
C LEU A 73 -1.29 -27.73 -0.62
N SER A 74 -0.89 -26.59 -0.08
CA SER A 74 0.38 -26.45 0.65
C SER A 74 0.15 -25.84 2.03
N ASP A 75 0.81 -26.39 3.04
CA ASP A 75 0.87 -25.81 4.38
C ASP A 75 2.02 -24.80 4.48
N PHE A 76 1.77 -23.70 5.20
CA PHE A 76 2.77 -22.70 5.55
C PHE A 76 2.61 -22.24 7.00
N GLN A 77 3.65 -21.63 7.55
CA GLN A 77 3.62 -21.01 8.86
C GLN A 77 4.42 -19.71 8.84
N CYS A 78 3.86 -18.66 9.44
CA CYS A 78 4.57 -17.41 9.70
C CYS A 78 4.86 -17.32 11.20
N SER A 79 6.09 -16.91 11.53
CA SER A 79 6.48 -16.58 12.90
C SER A 79 6.76 -15.10 12.99
N TYR A 80 6.20 -14.44 14.00
CA TYR A 80 6.43 -13.02 14.26
C TYR A 80 7.24 -12.83 15.53
N ASN A 81 7.94 -11.70 15.63
CA ASN A 81 8.62 -11.27 16.85
C ASN A 81 7.62 -11.11 18.01
N SER A 82 8.11 -10.79 19.21
CA SER A 82 7.28 -10.72 20.42
C SER A 82 6.27 -9.57 20.47
N THR A 83 6.38 -8.61 19.55
CA THR A 83 5.43 -7.51 19.37
C THR A 83 4.42 -7.80 18.27
N GLY A 84 4.60 -8.88 17.50
CA GLY A 84 3.71 -9.29 16.42
C GLY A 84 3.78 -8.42 15.17
N ASP A 85 4.68 -7.43 15.11
CA ASP A 85 4.80 -6.45 14.03
C ASP A 85 5.81 -6.82 12.95
N THR A 86 6.72 -7.75 13.23
CA THR A 86 7.73 -8.21 12.25
C THR A 86 7.64 -9.72 12.06
N MET A 87 7.42 -10.17 10.83
CA MET A 87 7.60 -11.58 10.46
C MET A 87 9.10 -11.90 10.49
N VAL A 88 9.49 -12.84 11.35
CA VAL A 88 10.89 -13.23 11.58
C VAL A 88 11.26 -14.56 10.91
N ASP A 89 10.26 -15.35 10.53
CA ASP A 89 10.43 -16.56 9.72
C ASP A 89 9.17 -16.89 8.93
N PHE A 90 9.36 -17.43 7.73
CA PHE A 90 8.30 -18.01 6.90
C PHE A 90 8.68 -19.46 6.59
N TYR A 91 7.89 -20.42 7.04
CA TYR A 91 8.12 -21.84 6.82
C TYR A 91 7.12 -22.36 5.79
N ALA A 92 7.63 -22.94 4.71
CA ALA A 92 6.83 -23.49 3.63
C ALA A 92 7.57 -24.64 2.95
N ASP A 93 6.83 -25.62 2.44
CA ASP A 93 7.37 -26.79 1.72
C ASP A 93 8.45 -27.55 2.53
N GLY A 94 8.33 -27.55 3.86
CA GLY A 94 9.26 -28.26 4.75
C GLY A 94 10.53 -27.48 5.10
N GLN A 95 10.62 -26.21 4.73
CA GLN A 95 11.83 -25.39 4.88
C GLN A 95 11.50 -23.99 5.42
N SER A 96 12.38 -23.46 6.28
CA SER A 96 12.36 -22.04 6.69
C SER A 96 13.00 -21.15 5.65
N TRP A 97 12.38 -19.99 5.40
CA TRP A 97 12.78 -18.98 4.44
C TRP A 97 12.96 -17.63 5.13
N PRO A 98 13.94 -17.49 6.05
CA PRO A 98 14.16 -16.24 6.77
C PRO A 98 14.62 -15.12 5.85
N ASP A 99 15.26 -15.41 4.71
CA ASP A 99 15.71 -14.39 3.77
C ASP A 99 14.58 -13.89 2.85
N PHE A 100 13.54 -14.71 2.64
CA PHE A 100 12.28 -14.24 2.02
C PHE A 100 11.65 -13.11 2.84
N VAL A 101 11.92 -13.09 4.15
CA VAL A 101 11.50 -12.02 5.06
C VAL A 101 12.64 -11.05 5.44
N ARG A 102 13.89 -11.23 4.96
CA ARG A 102 15.05 -10.38 5.28
C ARG A 102 15.70 -9.79 4.02
N GLY A 103 15.43 -8.52 3.76
CA GLY A 103 16.06 -7.74 2.68
C GLY A 103 15.09 -6.89 1.84
N GLY A 104 13.79 -7.03 2.06
CA GLY A 104 12.72 -6.25 1.43
C GLY A 104 11.39 -6.68 2.01
N ASP A 105 10.92 -5.88 2.98
CA ASP A 105 9.53 -5.69 3.42
C ASP A 105 8.60 -6.93 3.50
N SER A 106 8.28 -7.37 4.72
CA SER A 106 6.86 -7.68 4.97
C SER A 106 6.12 -6.36 4.67
N PRO A 107 5.04 -6.35 3.87
CA PRO A 107 4.36 -5.12 3.47
C PRO A 107 3.84 -4.27 4.66
N TYR A 108 4.04 -4.72 5.89
CA TYR A 108 3.63 -4.04 7.10
C TYR A 108 4.74 -3.81 8.16
N ALA A 109 5.99 -4.24 7.92
CA ALA A 109 7.07 -4.11 8.93
C ALA A 109 7.74 -2.72 9.00
N SER A 110 7.37 -1.75 8.15
CA SER A 110 7.98 -0.42 8.16
C SER A 110 7.37 0.59 9.15
N ASP A 111 6.31 0.26 9.91
CA ASP A 111 5.63 1.21 10.81
C ASP A 111 5.61 0.84 12.30
N ALA A 112 6.73 0.34 12.84
CA ALA A 112 6.94 0.34 14.29
C ALA A 112 7.37 1.74 14.78
N ALA A 113 6.36 2.58 15.03
CA ALA A 113 6.36 3.79 15.86
C ALA A 113 7.26 4.97 15.44
N ALA A 114 6.72 5.88 14.62
CA ALA A 114 7.04 7.31 14.70
C ALA A 114 5.97 8.04 15.56
N PRO A 115 6.36 9.02 16.40
CA PRO A 115 5.42 9.73 17.27
C PRO A 115 4.50 10.64 16.44
N ALA A 116 3.30 10.86 16.97
CA ALA A 116 2.28 11.74 16.39
C ALA A 116 2.86 13.07 15.89
N SER A 117 2.83 13.26 14.57
CA SER A 117 3.06 14.55 13.92
C SER A 117 2.22 14.60 12.64
N GLU A 118 0.99 15.11 12.79
CA GLU A 118 0.07 15.54 11.71
C GLU A 118 -0.26 14.51 10.61
N PRO A 119 -1.42 14.60 9.93
CA PRO A 119 -1.75 13.64 8.89
C PRO A 119 -0.69 13.74 7.78
N PRO A 120 -0.06 12.64 7.33
CA PRO A 120 0.75 12.70 6.14
C PRO A 120 -0.18 12.94 4.96
N VAL A 121 -0.17 14.15 4.41
CA VAL A 121 -0.39 14.34 2.98
C VAL A 121 0.82 13.74 2.28
N SER A 122 0.87 12.40 2.13
CA SER A 122 1.92 11.80 1.33
C SER A 122 1.48 11.81 -0.14
N ASP A 123 1.77 12.93 -0.81
CA ASP A 123 1.74 13.07 -2.27
C ASP A 123 2.91 12.25 -2.85
N ALA A 124 2.72 10.94 -3.01
CA ALA A 124 3.73 10.09 -3.65
C ALA A 124 3.57 10.22 -5.17
N ALA A 125 4.67 10.49 -5.88
CA ALA A 125 4.65 10.66 -7.33
C ALA A 125 5.80 9.93 -8.00
N ALA A 126 5.53 9.32 -9.15
CA ALA A 126 6.54 8.70 -10.00
C ALA A 126 6.33 9.09 -11.47
N GLU A 127 7.43 9.18 -12.21
CA GLU A 127 7.36 9.37 -13.66
C GLU A 127 7.26 8.00 -14.35
N VAL A 128 6.31 7.86 -15.26
CA VAL A 128 6.13 6.66 -16.07
C VAL A 128 7.12 6.71 -17.22
N GLN A 129 8.00 5.72 -17.27
CA GLN A 129 8.97 5.54 -18.34
C GLN A 129 8.73 4.17 -18.99
N PHE A 130 8.59 4.16 -20.31
CA PHE A 130 8.48 2.92 -21.07
C PHE A 130 9.86 2.42 -21.49
N GLU A 131 10.05 1.11 -21.47
CA GLU A 131 11.21 0.49 -22.07
C GLU A 131 11.31 0.83 -23.57
N PRO A 132 12.51 0.97 -24.14
CA PRO A 132 12.68 1.32 -25.55
C PRO A 132 11.92 0.36 -26.48
N GLY A 133 11.02 0.91 -27.31
CA GLY A 133 10.20 0.14 -28.25
C GLY A 133 8.93 -0.45 -27.63
N ASN A 134 8.70 -0.25 -26.33
CA ASN A 134 7.45 -0.56 -25.66
C ASN A 134 6.58 0.70 -25.56
N TYR A 135 5.28 0.50 -25.50
CA TYR A 135 4.27 1.56 -25.37
C TYR A 135 3.32 1.30 -24.20
N GLY A 136 3.58 0.26 -23.40
CA GLY A 136 2.84 -0.04 -22.18
C GLY A 136 3.71 -0.53 -21.03
N ILE A 137 3.20 -0.43 -19.81
CA ILE A 137 3.86 -0.87 -18.58
C ILE A 137 2.80 -1.24 -17.54
N MET A 138 3.08 -2.26 -16.73
CA MET A 138 2.31 -2.56 -15.53
C MET A 138 2.91 -1.79 -14.35
N LEU A 139 2.07 -1.03 -13.65
CA LEU A 139 2.45 -0.26 -12.46
C LEU A 139 1.76 -0.86 -11.24
N GLU A 140 2.55 -1.23 -10.25
CA GLU A 140 2.06 -1.92 -9.05
C GLU A 140 2.27 -1.04 -7.82
N GLY A 141 1.39 -1.14 -6.83
CA GLY A 141 1.55 -0.40 -5.59
C GLY A 141 0.38 -0.58 -4.63
N ALA A 142 0.33 0.25 -3.59
CA ALA A 142 -0.78 0.27 -2.65
C ALA A 142 -1.11 1.71 -2.20
N ILE A 143 -2.38 1.96 -1.92
CA ILE A 143 -2.86 3.22 -1.33
C ILE A 143 -3.41 2.92 0.07
N VAL A 144 -3.09 3.80 1.03
CA VAL A 144 -3.57 3.70 2.42
C VAL A 144 -4.44 4.90 2.75
N GLY A 145 -5.68 4.66 3.17
CA GLY A 145 -6.60 5.67 3.69
C GLY A 145 -6.72 6.91 2.81
N GLY A 146 -6.40 8.07 3.40
CA GLY A 146 -6.43 9.39 2.74
C GLY A 146 -5.37 9.64 1.69
N ASN A 147 -4.41 8.73 1.50
CA ASN A 147 -3.30 8.93 0.58
C ASN A 147 -3.74 8.80 -0.88
N TYR A 148 -2.87 9.28 -1.76
CA TYR A 148 -2.99 9.09 -3.19
C TYR A 148 -1.60 8.94 -3.82
N PHE A 149 -1.55 8.41 -5.03
CA PHE A 149 -0.31 8.26 -5.80
C PHE A 149 -0.47 8.85 -7.19
N ASP A 150 0.49 9.69 -7.61
CA ASP A 150 0.49 10.38 -8.91
C ASP A 150 1.53 9.78 -9.87
N TYR A 151 1.05 9.16 -10.93
CA TYR A 151 1.90 8.79 -12.06
C TYR A 151 1.92 9.90 -13.10
N SER A 152 3.08 10.50 -13.33
CA SER A 152 3.30 11.49 -14.39
C SER A 152 3.66 10.79 -15.69
N LEU A 153 2.85 10.96 -16.72
CA LEU A 153 3.02 10.37 -18.05
C LEU A 153 3.24 11.47 -19.08
N ALA A 154 4.43 11.52 -19.68
CA ALA A 154 4.69 12.39 -20.83
C ALA A 154 3.97 11.85 -22.07
N ALA A 155 3.13 12.68 -22.67
CA ALA A 155 2.32 12.29 -23.81
C ALA A 155 2.14 13.42 -24.83
N SER A 156 1.79 13.05 -26.05
CA SER A 156 1.50 13.95 -27.15
C SER A 156 0.01 13.98 -27.48
N ARG A 157 -0.46 15.15 -27.92
CA ARG A 157 -1.82 15.32 -28.43
C ARG A 157 -2.13 14.30 -29.53
N GLY A 158 -3.30 13.70 -29.44
CA GLY A 158 -3.81 12.74 -30.40
C GLY A 158 -3.39 11.30 -30.12
N GLN A 159 -2.46 11.08 -29.19
CA GLN A 159 -2.20 9.74 -28.68
C GLN A 159 -3.41 9.22 -27.91
N THR A 160 -3.55 7.90 -27.88
CA THR A 160 -4.58 7.18 -27.16
C THR A 160 -3.98 6.58 -25.92
N LEU A 161 -4.39 7.08 -24.75
CA LEU A 161 -4.06 6.51 -23.45
C LEU A 161 -5.04 5.40 -23.11
N TYR A 162 -4.51 4.24 -22.77
CA TYR A 162 -5.25 3.10 -22.22
C TYR A 162 -4.89 2.91 -20.75
N LEU A 163 -5.91 2.63 -19.92
CA LEU A 163 -5.77 2.36 -18.50
C LEU A 163 -6.68 1.21 -18.08
N ASP A 164 -6.14 0.23 -17.37
CA ASP A 164 -6.89 -0.83 -16.70
C ASP A 164 -6.40 -0.95 -15.26
N LEU A 165 -7.25 -0.59 -14.30
CA LEU A 165 -6.94 -0.64 -12.87
C LEU A 165 -7.65 -1.82 -12.22
N GLN A 166 -6.87 -2.67 -11.58
CA GLN A 166 -7.33 -3.84 -10.84
C GLN A 166 -6.85 -3.77 -9.39
N VAL A 167 -7.65 -4.36 -8.50
CA VAL A 167 -7.25 -4.55 -7.10
C VAL A 167 -6.43 -5.82 -7.03
N ASP A 168 -5.19 -5.70 -6.57
CA ASP A 168 -4.28 -6.83 -6.34
C ASP A 168 -4.37 -7.33 -4.87
N GLY A 169 -4.76 -6.47 -3.94
CA GLY A 169 -4.96 -6.86 -2.53
C GLY A 169 -5.62 -5.80 -1.67
N THR A 170 -6.12 -6.18 -0.50
CA THR A 170 -6.68 -5.22 0.48
C THR A 170 -6.73 -5.85 1.89
N ASN A 171 -6.69 -5.03 2.94
CA ASN A 171 -6.93 -5.45 4.34
C ASN A 171 -8.44 -5.55 4.67
N GLY A 172 -9.21 -6.22 3.79
CA GLY A 172 -10.65 -6.41 3.91
C GLY A 172 -11.34 -6.47 2.54
N ASP A 173 -12.53 -5.90 2.40
CA ASP A 173 -13.03 -5.46 1.08
C ASP A 173 -12.26 -4.21 0.65
N GLY A 174 -12.31 -3.73 -0.59
CA GLY A 174 -11.59 -2.49 -0.93
C GLY A 174 -11.82 -2.05 -2.36
N SER A 175 -11.90 -0.74 -2.57
CA SER A 175 -12.02 -0.14 -3.90
C SER A 175 -11.01 0.97 -4.08
N ILE A 176 -10.33 0.93 -5.21
CA ILE A 176 -9.40 1.96 -5.65
C ILE A 176 -9.92 2.62 -6.92
N PHE A 177 -9.61 3.90 -7.08
CA PHE A 177 -10.02 4.72 -8.21
C PHE A 177 -8.85 5.53 -8.73
N PHE A 178 -8.99 6.05 -9.94
CA PHE A 178 -8.05 6.98 -10.52
C PHE A 178 -8.73 8.16 -11.21
N ASN A 179 -8.00 9.27 -11.28
CA ASN A 179 -8.32 10.42 -12.11
C ASN A 179 -7.20 10.63 -13.13
N VAL A 180 -7.55 11.07 -14.34
CA VAL A 180 -6.57 11.51 -15.35
C VAL A 180 -6.64 13.03 -15.44
N LEU A 181 -5.58 13.71 -15.01
CA LEU A 181 -5.46 15.16 -15.06
C LEU A 181 -4.62 15.58 -16.26
N PRO A 182 -5.09 16.57 -17.06
CA PRO A 182 -4.33 17.08 -18.20
C PRO A 182 -3.14 17.95 -17.74
N PRO A 183 -2.18 18.22 -18.65
CA PRO A 183 -1.02 19.04 -18.36
C PRO A 183 -1.39 20.40 -17.73
N GLY A 184 -0.79 20.70 -16.58
CA GLY A 184 -1.02 21.96 -15.85
C GLY A 184 -2.33 22.04 -15.06
N SER A 185 -3.12 20.97 -15.00
CA SER A 185 -4.32 20.92 -14.15
C SER A 185 -3.97 20.95 -12.67
N THR A 186 -4.78 21.66 -11.88
CA THR A 186 -4.68 21.70 -10.41
C THR A 186 -5.77 20.88 -9.72
N GLY A 187 -6.50 20.03 -10.44
CA GLY A 187 -7.54 19.17 -9.87
C GLY A 187 -8.70 18.81 -10.82
N GLU A 188 -8.81 19.48 -11.97
CA GLU A 188 -9.79 19.10 -12.99
C GLU A 188 -9.29 17.88 -13.76
N ALA A 189 -10.09 16.82 -13.78
CA ALA A 189 -9.76 15.57 -14.45
C ALA A 189 -10.53 15.46 -15.77
N ILE A 190 -9.87 15.01 -16.83
CA ILE A 190 -10.51 14.63 -18.09
C ILE A 190 -11.14 13.23 -18.02
N TYR A 191 -10.77 12.45 -17.01
CA TYR A 191 -11.40 11.17 -16.69
C TYR A 191 -11.43 10.95 -15.19
N ASN A 192 -12.54 10.43 -14.68
CA ASN A 192 -12.73 10.05 -13.28
C ASN A 192 -13.33 8.65 -13.22
N SER A 193 -12.55 7.70 -12.71
CA SER A 193 -12.89 6.29 -12.73
C SER A 193 -13.99 5.93 -11.72
N SER A 194 -14.13 6.67 -10.62
CA SER A 194 -15.20 6.46 -9.63
C SER A 194 -16.60 6.67 -10.21
N MET A 195 -16.72 7.46 -11.28
CA MET A 195 -17.97 7.69 -12.01
C MET A 195 -18.08 6.87 -13.30
N SER A 196 -16.94 6.50 -13.90
CA SER A 196 -16.88 6.04 -15.30
C SER A 196 -16.36 4.61 -15.46
N GLY A 197 -15.90 3.97 -14.38
CA GLY A 197 -15.32 2.62 -14.37
C GLY A 197 -13.79 2.62 -14.29
N ASN A 198 -13.22 1.48 -13.88
CA ASN A 198 -11.78 1.31 -13.67
C ASN A 198 -11.06 0.52 -14.77
N SER A 199 -11.79 -0.22 -15.61
CA SER A 199 -11.21 -1.23 -16.51
C SER A 199 -11.43 -0.89 -17.98
N GLY A 200 -10.43 -1.17 -18.82
CA GLY A 200 -10.49 -1.00 -20.27
C GLY A 200 -10.70 0.44 -20.74
N VAL A 201 -10.21 1.42 -19.99
CA VAL A 201 -10.44 2.85 -20.26
C VAL A 201 -9.56 3.28 -21.43
N THR A 202 -10.15 4.02 -22.38
CA THR A 202 -9.43 4.55 -23.55
C THR A 202 -9.75 6.03 -23.73
N ILE A 203 -8.72 6.87 -23.77
CA ILE A 203 -8.83 8.33 -23.84
C ILE A 203 -7.94 8.87 -24.96
N THR A 204 -8.50 9.59 -25.93
CA THR A 204 -7.70 10.38 -26.87
C THR A 204 -7.24 11.67 -26.20
N LEU A 205 -5.93 11.85 -26.09
CA LEU A 205 -5.34 12.96 -25.35
C LEU A 205 -5.47 14.28 -26.13
N PRO A 206 -6.11 15.32 -25.55
CA PRO A 206 -6.41 16.56 -26.27
C PRO A 206 -5.20 17.46 -26.47
N GLU A 207 -4.13 17.29 -25.70
CA GLU A 207 -2.98 18.20 -25.62
C GLU A 207 -1.67 17.41 -25.42
N SER A 208 -0.52 18.06 -25.69
CA SER A 208 0.79 17.47 -25.40
C SER A 208 1.29 17.99 -24.06
N GLY A 209 1.89 17.11 -23.25
CA GLY A 209 2.50 17.47 -21.98
C GLY A 209 2.51 16.31 -20.99
N ALA A 210 2.83 16.62 -19.73
CA ALA A 210 2.78 15.66 -18.64
C ALA A 210 1.35 15.53 -18.11
N TYR A 211 0.73 14.39 -18.33
CA TYR A 211 -0.54 14.01 -17.71
C TYR A 211 -0.27 13.38 -16.35
N VAL A 212 -1.22 13.50 -15.43
CA VAL A 212 -1.15 12.82 -14.14
C VAL A 212 -2.26 11.79 -14.04
N VAL A 213 -1.91 10.55 -13.75
CA VAL A 213 -2.84 9.50 -13.34
C VAL A 213 -2.76 9.40 -11.81
N ARG A 214 -3.76 9.95 -11.12
CA ARG A 214 -3.83 9.99 -9.65
C ARG A 214 -4.68 8.83 -9.14
N LEU A 215 -4.09 7.88 -8.43
CA LEU A 215 -4.81 6.80 -7.75
C LEU A 215 -5.19 7.20 -6.32
N TYR A 216 -6.38 6.82 -5.86
CA TYR A 216 -6.90 7.19 -4.54
C TYR A 216 -8.01 6.25 -4.05
N LEU A 217 -8.31 6.31 -2.75
CA LEU A 217 -9.47 5.64 -2.14
C LEU A 217 -10.59 6.63 -1.86
N MET A 218 -11.82 6.12 -1.74
CA MET A 218 -13.01 6.94 -1.45
C MET A 218 -13.81 6.41 -0.26
N GLY A 219 -14.60 7.30 0.34
CA GLY A 219 -15.60 6.95 1.34
C GLY A 219 -14.99 6.23 2.54
N ASN A 220 -15.63 5.12 2.94
CA ASN A 220 -15.20 4.34 4.09
C ASN A 220 -13.74 3.88 3.97
N ASP A 221 -13.31 3.44 2.80
CA ASP A 221 -11.94 2.92 2.59
C ASP A 221 -10.89 3.99 2.88
N ARG A 222 -11.19 5.23 2.47
CA ARG A 222 -10.36 6.39 2.78
C ARG A 222 -10.39 6.76 4.27
N ASP A 223 -11.59 6.76 4.86
CA ASP A 223 -11.83 7.31 6.20
C ASP A 223 -11.44 6.32 7.33
N THR A 224 -11.23 5.04 7.01
CA THR A 224 -10.84 4.00 7.98
C THR A 224 -9.44 3.43 7.75
N ASP A 225 -8.55 4.22 7.13
CA ASP A 225 -7.15 3.84 6.86
C ASP A 225 -7.00 2.47 6.18
N LYS A 226 -7.88 2.18 5.23
CA LYS A 226 -7.82 0.93 4.48
C LYS A 226 -6.61 0.92 3.56
N THR A 227 -5.97 -0.22 3.41
CA THR A 227 -4.89 -0.44 2.44
C THR A 227 -5.45 -1.20 1.25
N VAL A 228 -5.30 -0.64 0.05
CA VAL A 228 -5.70 -1.30 -1.20
C VAL A 228 -4.51 -1.32 -2.16
N GLY A 229 -4.00 -2.53 -2.40
CA GLY A 229 -3.02 -2.86 -3.44
C GLY A 229 -3.64 -2.86 -4.82
N TYR A 230 -2.86 -2.53 -5.84
CA TYR A 230 -3.32 -2.37 -7.19
C TYR A 230 -2.30 -2.77 -8.25
N ASP A 231 -2.85 -3.20 -9.39
CA ASP A 231 -2.18 -3.31 -10.68
C ASP A 231 -2.81 -2.31 -11.64
N LEU A 232 -1.99 -1.47 -12.25
CA LEU A 232 -2.41 -0.50 -13.25
C LEU A 232 -1.68 -0.76 -14.57
N ASP A 233 -2.39 -1.32 -15.54
CA ASP A 233 -1.92 -1.42 -16.93
C ASP A 233 -2.06 -0.05 -17.59
N VAL A 234 -0.92 0.52 -18.00
CA VAL A 234 -0.87 1.79 -18.72
C VAL A 234 -0.28 1.55 -20.09
N SER A 235 -0.96 1.99 -21.15
CA SER A 235 -0.32 2.08 -22.47
C SER A 235 -0.71 3.32 -23.25
N ILE A 236 0.15 3.76 -24.16
CA ILE A 236 -0.05 4.97 -24.97
C ILE A 236 0.33 4.75 -26.44
N GLN A 237 -0.60 5.03 -27.36
CA GLN A 237 -0.43 4.80 -28.80
C GLN A 237 -0.59 6.08 -29.60
#